data_AF-A0A6J4M6Q2-F1
#
_entry.id   AF-A0A6J4M6Q2-F1
#
_cell.length_a   1.000
_cell.length_b   1.000
_cell.length_c   1.000
_cell.angle_alpha   90.00
_cell.angle_beta   90.00
_cell.angle_gamma   90.00
#
_symmetry.space_group_name_H-M   'P 1'
#
loop_
_entity.id
_entity.type
_entity.pdbx_description
1 polymer ?
#
loop_
_entity_poly.entity_id
_entity_poly.type
_entity_poly.pdbx_seq_one_letter_code
_entity_poly.pdbx_strand_id
1 'polypeptide(L)'
;MTENPRQQPIGSVSGTAADEAALIATFYGGRDQAPIQMVHERLYQSLAAAPNSGPADDKWENPADGTFGRRFDPPGRAAHDTTVVQVALNAPAAAAEAWRGMRHRLENVLEAKDLDGVWGYTLVYQAVLKQGIEADAAFNGMLPVFQRLRSSGHVEPLAQADVSGGRVWLVDVHDRGDGFDAGTVYVTLGPPDGEEALLDVFYGPAALLLAPDTIAHKGYYEMRQYLGGDLERRYAESIEYLNETTDDLLQDLERREVKSDKLDELFRTYNRLLPVVSGLKELRTGLLQQLANYDWWRTHIESNEVIDFHR
;
A
#
# COMPACT_ATOMS: atom_id res chain seq x y z
N MET A 1 -48.45 27.05 -17.10
CA MET A 1 -47.87 26.08 -18.05
C MET A 1 -46.37 26.15 -17.85
N THR A 2 -45.87 25.25 -17.02
CA THR A 2 -44.46 25.14 -16.63
C THR A 2 -44.06 23.72 -17.00
N GLU A 3 -43.29 23.59 -18.08
CA GLU A 3 -42.78 22.30 -18.53
C GLU A 3 -41.64 21.85 -17.63
N ASN A 4 -41.83 20.67 -17.05
CA ASN A 4 -40.86 19.94 -16.23
C ASN A 4 -39.86 19.25 -17.19
N PRO A 5 -38.55 19.51 -17.11
CA PRO A 5 -37.59 18.76 -17.90
C PRO A 5 -37.49 17.35 -17.33
N ARG A 6 -37.88 16.38 -18.18
CA ARG A 6 -37.81 14.94 -17.93
C ARG A 6 -36.37 14.57 -17.53
N GLN A 7 -36.22 14.14 -16.29
CA GLN A 7 -35.12 13.27 -15.88
C GLN A 7 -35.17 12.03 -16.78
N GLN A 8 -34.21 11.93 -17.70
CA GLN A 8 -33.94 10.67 -18.39
C GLN A 8 -33.45 9.67 -17.35
N PRO A 9 -33.92 8.41 -17.39
CA PRO A 9 -33.37 7.39 -16.52
C PRO A 9 -31.90 7.19 -16.91
N ILE A 10 -31.01 7.34 -15.93
CA ILE A 10 -29.62 6.87 -16.01
C ILE A 10 -29.72 5.40 -16.39
N GLY A 11 -29.42 5.08 -17.64
CA GLY A 11 -29.38 3.72 -18.13
C GLY A 11 -28.42 2.96 -17.24
N SER A 12 -28.94 1.94 -16.55
CA SER A 12 -28.11 0.98 -15.85
C SER A 12 -27.17 0.36 -16.87
N VAL A 13 -25.90 0.80 -16.88
CA VAL A 13 -24.82 0.13 -17.60
C VAL A 13 -24.57 -1.17 -16.85
N SER A 14 -25.45 -2.15 -17.08
CA SER A 14 -25.34 -3.48 -16.49
C SER A 14 -24.27 -4.26 -17.24
N GLY A 15 -23.06 -4.28 -16.69
CA GLY A 15 -22.23 -5.48 -16.66
C GLY A 15 -21.24 -5.78 -17.79
N THR A 16 -21.02 -4.93 -18.80
CA THR A 16 -20.17 -5.33 -19.94
C THR A 16 -19.27 -4.26 -20.56
N ALA A 17 -18.97 -3.15 -19.87
CA ALA A 17 -18.19 -2.06 -20.45
C ALA A 17 -16.71 -2.40 -20.74
N ALA A 18 -16.16 -3.34 -19.95
CA ALA A 18 -14.77 -3.76 -20.03
C ALA A 18 -14.67 -5.29 -19.89
N ASP A 19 -13.81 -5.88 -20.72
CA ASP A 19 -13.42 -7.28 -20.68
C ASP A 19 -11.90 -7.34 -20.37
N GLU A 20 -11.33 -8.54 -20.18
CA GLU A 20 -9.89 -8.73 -19.94
C GLU A 20 -9.38 -7.94 -18.73
N ALA A 21 -9.75 -8.45 -17.56
CA ALA A 21 -9.48 -7.78 -16.29
C ALA A 21 -8.20 -8.32 -15.66
N ALA A 22 -7.41 -7.40 -15.14
CA ALA A 22 -6.26 -7.70 -14.30
C ALA A 22 -6.39 -6.98 -12.95
N LEU A 23 -5.98 -7.66 -11.89
CA LEU A 23 -5.74 -7.05 -10.58
C LEU A 23 -4.25 -7.19 -10.26
N ILE A 24 -3.54 -6.06 -10.26
CA ILE A 24 -2.12 -6.02 -9.89
C ILE A 24 -2.03 -5.57 -8.44
N ALA A 25 -1.39 -6.38 -7.60
CA ALA A 25 -1.08 -6.02 -6.22
C ALA A 25 0.44 -5.88 -6.05
N THR A 26 0.88 -4.74 -5.53
CA THR A 26 2.29 -4.43 -5.26
C THR A 26 2.46 -4.19 -3.78
N PHE A 27 3.36 -4.92 -3.12
CA PHE A 27 3.67 -4.78 -1.70
C PHE A 27 5.08 -4.20 -1.53
N TYR A 28 5.22 -3.27 -0.60
CA TYR A 28 6.46 -2.52 -0.35
C TYR A 28 6.96 -2.80 1.07
N GLY A 29 8.24 -3.12 1.22
CA GLY A 29 8.83 -3.30 2.54
C GLY A 29 10.33 -3.11 2.52
N GLY A 30 10.92 -3.11 3.72
CA GLY A 30 12.36 -2.97 3.85
C GLY A 30 13.11 -4.18 3.28
N ARG A 31 14.24 -3.92 2.62
CA ARG A 31 15.13 -4.95 2.12
C ARG A 31 15.57 -5.85 3.27
N ASP A 32 15.58 -7.15 3.01
CA ASP A 32 15.95 -8.20 3.97
C ASP A 32 15.09 -8.24 5.25
N GLN A 33 13.95 -7.55 5.29
CA GLN A 33 13.02 -7.62 6.42
C GLN A 33 12.09 -8.83 6.29
N ALA A 34 11.86 -9.54 7.40
CA ALA A 34 11.02 -10.73 7.43
C ALA A 34 9.59 -10.51 6.89
N PRO A 35 8.89 -9.40 7.18
CA PRO A 35 7.51 -9.20 6.70
C PRO A 35 7.34 -9.32 5.18
N ILE A 36 8.16 -8.62 4.40
CA ILE A 36 8.02 -8.64 2.94
C ILE A 36 8.40 -10.01 2.35
N GLN A 37 9.30 -10.75 3.01
CA GLN A 37 9.60 -12.13 2.64
C GLN A 37 8.42 -13.07 2.91
N MET A 38 7.75 -12.90 4.05
CA MET A 38 6.56 -13.68 4.38
C MET A 38 5.44 -13.47 3.37
N VAL A 39 5.21 -12.22 2.93
CA VAL A 39 4.27 -11.93 1.84
C VAL A 39 4.66 -12.68 0.56
N HIS A 40 5.93 -12.59 0.15
CA HIS A 40 6.41 -13.26 -1.05
C HIS A 40 6.21 -14.79 -0.99
N GLU A 41 6.63 -15.41 0.11
CA GLU A 41 6.50 -16.86 0.32
C GLU A 41 5.04 -17.31 0.33
N ARG A 42 4.16 -16.57 1.02
CA ARG A 42 2.73 -16.85 1.09
C ARG A 42 2.09 -16.82 -0.30
N LEU A 43 2.39 -15.79 -1.08
CA LEU A 43 1.88 -15.64 -2.45
C LEU A 43 2.40 -16.76 -3.35
N TYR A 44 3.71 -17.06 -3.32
CA TYR A 44 4.31 -18.15 -4.10
C TYR A 44 3.67 -19.50 -3.78
N GLN A 45 3.57 -19.87 -2.50
CA GLN A 45 3.02 -21.15 -2.06
C GLN A 45 1.54 -21.33 -2.45
N SER A 46 0.80 -20.24 -2.53
CA SER A 46 -0.66 -20.30 -2.75
C SER A 46 -1.07 -20.11 -4.20
N LEU A 47 -0.26 -19.42 -5.01
CA LEU A 47 -0.65 -18.99 -6.36
C LEU A 47 0.21 -19.60 -7.47
N ALA A 48 1.44 -20.04 -7.19
CA ALA A 48 2.27 -20.69 -8.20
C ALA A 48 1.69 -22.06 -8.60
N ALA A 49 1.86 -22.46 -9.86
CA ALA A 49 1.32 -23.73 -10.36
C ALA A 49 1.97 -24.98 -9.71
N ALA A 50 3.25 -24.88 -9.37
CA ALA A 50 4.03 -25.95 -8.77
C ALA A 50 5.03 -25.35 -7.77
N PRO A 51 4.57 -24.95 -6.56
CA PRO A 51 5.48 -24.42 -5.56
C PRO A 51 6.48 -25.52 -5.18
N ASN A 52 7.77 -25.26 -5.40
CA ASN A 52 8.81 -26.19 -5.00
C ASN A 52 8.89 -26.24 -3.47
N SER A 53 9.35 -27.35 -2.89
CA SER A 53 9.65 -27.43 -1.46
C SER A 53 10.90 -26.64 -1.05
N GLY A 54 11.45 -25.82 -1.95
CA GLY A 54 12.62 -24.97 -1.75
C GLY A 54 12.23 -23.50 -1.51
N PRO A 55 13.21 -22.57 -1.46
CA PRO A 55 12.92 -21.15 -1.34
C PRO A 55 12.08 -20.65 -2.52
N ALA A 56 11.20 -19.67 -2.26
CA ALA A 56 10.35 -19.08 -3.29
C ALA A 56 11.18 -18.45 -4.42
N ASP A 57 10.81 -18.74 -5.67
CA ASP A 57 11.45 -18.15 -6.84
C ASP A 57 11.08 -16.66 -6.95
N ASP A 58 12.06 -15.80 -7.26
CA ASP A 58 11.80 -14.36 -7.42
C ASP A 58 10.89 -14.04 -8.63
N LYS A 59 10.62 -15.03 -9.49
CA LYS A 59 9.69 -14.95 -10.62
C LYS A 59 8.97 -16.27 -10.78
N TRP A 60 7.66 -16.22 -10.89
CA TRP A 60 6.84 -17.42 -11.09
C TRP A 60 5.57 -17.08 -11.86
N GLU A 61 5.00 -18.11 -12.49
CA GLU A 61 3.78 -18.02 -13.28
C GLU A 61 2.93 -19.25 -13.05
N ASN A 62 1.62 -19.07 -13.10
CA ASN A 62 0.62 -20.12 -13.14
C ASN A 62 -0.07 -20.09 -14.51
N PRO A 63 0.31 -20.99 -15.44
CA PRO A 63 -0.25 -20.98 -16.79
C PRO A 63 -1.73 -21.39 -16.84
N ALA A 64 -2.29 -21.96 -15.76
CA ALA A 64 -3.69 -22.38 -15.73
C ALA A 64 -4.67 -21.20 -15.70
N ASP A 65 -4.26 -20.09 -15.06
CA ASP A 65 -5.10 -18.91 -14.87
C ASP A 65 -4.39 -17.60 -15.27
N GLY A 66 -3.16 -17.69 -15.78
CA GLY A 66 -2.37 -16.53 -16.16
C GLY A 66 -1.91 -15.68 -14.98
N THR A 67 -1.95 -16.18 -13.74
CA THR A 67 -1.39 -15.47 -12.59
C THR A 67 0.12 -15.46 -12.65
N PHE A 68 0.76 -14.33 -12.36
CA PHE A 68 2.21 -14.28 -12.25
C PHE A 68 2.66 -13.39 -11.11
N GLY A 69 3.84 -13.68 -10.57
CA GLY A 69 4.41 -12.95 -9.46
C GLY A 69 5.89 -12.68 -9.66
N ARG A 70 6.35 -11.60 -9.03
CA ARG A 70 7.74 -11.17 -9.07
C ARG A 70 8.15 -10.52 -7.76
N ARG A 71 9.33 -10.88 -7.27
CA ARG A 71 10.07 -10.16 -6.25
C ARG A 71 11.27 -9.48 -6.87
N PHE A 72 11.54 -8.24 -6.49
CA PHE A 72 12.72 -7.51 -6.94
C PHE A 72 13.03 -6.32 -6.02
N ASP A 73 14.27 -5.85 -6.09
CA ASP A 73 14.68 -4.60 -5.48
C ASP A 73 14.65 -3.49 -6.53
N PRO A 74 13.92 -2.37 -6.30
CA PRO A 74 13.82 -1.30 -7.28
C PRO A 74 15.20 -0.71 -7.63
N PRO A 75 15.46 -0.37 -8.92
CA PRO A 75 16.69 0.28 -9.31
C PRO A 75 16.71 1.74 -8.82
N GLY A 76 17.89 2.23 -8.43
CA GLY A 76 18.12 3.65 -8.15
C GLY A 76 18.39 3.98 -6.68
N ARG A 77 18.76 5.24 -6.41
CA ARG A 77 19.21 5.70 -5.08
C ARG A 77 18.07 5.87 -4.08
N ALA A 78 16.87 6.23 -4.54
CA ALA A 78 15.74 6.56 -3.68
C ALA A 78 15.09 5.33 -3.00
N ALA A 79 15.34 4.12 -3.51
CA ALA A 79 14.72 2.87 -3.04
C ALA A 79 15.76 1.78 -2.68
N HIS A 80 16.97 2.19 -2.33
CA HIS A 80 18.09 1.27 -2.09
C HIS A 80 17.91 0.34 -0.87
N ASP A 81 16.92 0.60 -0.03
CA ASP A 81 16.57 -0.20 1.14
C ASP A 81 15.17 -0.82 1.01
N THR A 82 14.65 -0.92 -0.22
CA THR A 82 13.32 -1.45 -0.51
C THR A 82 13.42 -2.80 -1.21
N THR A 83 12.51 -3.71 -0.86
CA THR A 83 12.12 -4.87 -1.66
C THR A 83 10.65 -4.75 -2.03
N VAL A 84 10.34 -5.10 -3.27
CA VAL A 84 9.00 -5.06 -3.84
C VAL A 84 8.55 -6.47 -4.22
N VAL A 85 7.30 -6.79 -3.90
CA VAL A 85 6.63 -8.02 -4.32
C VAL A 85 5.40 -7.62 -5.14
N GLN A 86 5.36 -8.02 -6.41
CA GLN A 86 4.23 -7.81 -7.30
C GLN A 86 3.57 -9.12 -7.66
N VAL A 87 2.24 -9.11 -7.71
CA VAL A 87 1.43 -10.20 -8.25
C VAL A 87 0.38 -9.62 -9.18
N ALA A 88 0.19 -10.25 -10.34
CA ALA A 88 -0.87 -9.94 -11.28
C ALA A 88 -1.79 -11.14 -11.39
N LEU A 89 -3.06 -10.93 -11.07
CA LEU A 89 -4.14 -11.88 -11.28
C LEU A 89 -4.87 -11.47 -12.55
N ASN A 90 -5.12 -12.42 -13.46
CA ASN A 90 -5.77 -12.14 -14.74
C ASN A 90 -7.05 -12.96 -14.88
N ALA A 91 -8.04 -12.41 -15.59
CA ALA A 91 -9.28 -13.09 -15.88
C ALA A 91 -9.91 -12.59 -17.19
N PRO A 92 -10.19 -13.48 -18.17
CA PRO A 92 -10.90 -13.13 -19.40
C PRO A 92 -12.41 -13.07 -19.16
N ALA A 93 -12.85 -12.22 -18.24
CA ALA A 93 -14.24 -12.08 -17.82
C ALA A 93 -14.62 -10.60 -17.65
N ALA A 94 -15.91 -10.34 -17.43
CA ALA A 94 -16.40 -8.99 -17.17
C ALA A 94 -15.70 -8.38 -15.95
N ALA A 95 -15.10 -7.21 -16.15
CA ALA A 95 -14.11 -6.67 -15.21
C ALA A 95 -14.59 -6.54 -13.76
N ALA A 96 -15.82 -6.05 -13.57
CA ALA A 96 -16.40 -5.86 -12.24
C ALA A 96 -16.51 -7.16 -11.43
N GLU A 97 -16.88 -8.28 -12.05
CA GLU A 97 -16.99 -9.57 -11.38
C GLU A 97 -15.61 -10.19 -11.16
N ALA A 98 -14.78 -10.13 -12.20
CA ALA A 98 -13.41 -10.63 -12.18
C ALA A 98 -12.59 -9.99 -11.06
N TRP A 99 -12.60 -8.66 -10.93
CA TRP A 99 -11.89 -7.94 -9.88
C TRP A 99 -12.35 -8.30 -8.47
N ARG A 100 -13.66 -8.51 -8.25
CA ARG A 100 -14.15 -8.98 -6.93
C ARG A 100 -13.61 -10.37 -6.61
N GLY A 101 -13.64 -11.28 -7.59
CA GLY A 101 -13.10 -12.63 -7.43
C GLY A 101 -11.59 -12.62 -7.15
N MET A 102 -10.83 -11.83 -7.90
CA MET A 102 -9.38 -11.70 -7.73
C MET A 102 -9.01 -11.06 -6.39
N ARG A 103 -9.73 -10.01 -5.97
CA ARG A 103 -9.53 -9.39 -4.66
C ARG A 103 -9.82 -10.38 -3.53
N HIS A 104 -10.95 -11.09 -3.60
CA HIS A 104 -11.32 -12.09 -2.60
C HIS A 104 -10.29 -13.23 -2.54
N ARG A 105 -9.78 -13.67 -3.69
CA ARG A 105 -8.69 -14.64 -3.76
C ARG A 105 -7.44 -14.14 -3.03
N LEU A 106 -7.03 -12.90 -3.27
CA LEU A 106 -5.87 -12.31 -2.60
C LEU A 106 -6.09 -12.17 -1.08
N GLU A 107 -7.28 -11.76 -0.64
CA GLU A 107 -7.66 -11.66 0.78
C GLU A 107 -7.64 -13.00 1.52
N ASN A 108 -7.93 -14.10 0.81
CA ASN A 108 -7.90 -15.45 1.34
C ASN A 108 -6.48 -16.03 1.43
N VAL A 109 -5.56 -15.53 0.61
CA VAL A 109 -4.15 -15.93 0.65
C VAL A 109 -3.41 -15.21 1.77
N LEU A 110 -3.71 -13.93 2.01
CA LEU A 110 -2.99 -13.10 2.97
C LEU A 110 -3.62 -13.14 4.36
N GLU A 111 -2.79 -13.26 5.39
CA GLU A 111 -3.19 -13.05 6.78
C GLU A 111 -2.73 -11.68 7.29
N ALA A 112 -3.38 -11.16 8.34
CA ALA A 112 -3.03 -9.85 8.90
C ALA A 112 -1.58 -9.79 9.38
N LYS A 113 -1.09 -10.89 9.97
CA LYS A 113 0.30 -11.04 10.41
C LYS A 113 1.32 -11.01 9.27
N ASP A 114 0.91 -11.40 8.05
CA ASP A 114 1.81 -11.40 6.90
C ASP A 114 2.11 -9.95 6.46
N LEU A 115 1.22 -9.00 6.78
CA LEU A 115 1.36 -7.58 6.44
C LEU A 115 1.93 -6.72 7.58
N ASP A 116 2.21 -7.31 8.75
CA ASP A 116 2.77 -6.57 9.89
C ASP A 116 4.20 -6.12 9.61
N GLY A 117 4.47 -4.82 9.62
CA GLY A 117 5.75 -4.24 9.24
C GLY A 117 5.99 -4.09 7.73
N VAL A 118 5.00 -4.43 6.88
CA VAL A 118 4.99 -4.03 5.47
C VAL A 118 4.64 -2.54 5.41
N TRP A 119 5.35 -1.76 4.57
CA TRP A 119 5.14 -0.32 4.48
C TRP A 119 3.78 0.05 3.90
N GLY A 120 3.25 -0.81 3.03
CA GLY A 120 1.94 -0.68 2.44
C GLY A 120 1.82 -1.52 1.18
N TYR A 121 0.69 -1.38 0.50
CA TYR A 121 0.47 -2.03 -0.77
C TYR A 121 -0.33 -1.14 -1.74
N THR A 122 -0.16 -1.39 -3.02
CA THR A 122 -0.94 -0.78 -4.09
C THR A 122 -1.80 -1.86 -4.76
N LEU A 123 -3.09 -1.59 -4.99
CA LEU A 123 -3.96 -2.36 -5.88
C LEU A 123 -4.26 -1.56 -7.13
N VAL A 124 -4.07 -2.18 -8.30
CA VAL A 124 -4.42 -1.60 -9.60
C VAL A 124 -5.52 -2.45 -10.23
N TYR A 125 -6.69 -1.85 -10.38
CA TYR A 125 -7.81 -2.42 -11.12
C TYR A 125 -7.64 -2.06 -12.60
N GLN A 126 -7.10 -2.99 -13.39
CA GLN A 126 -6.86 -2.80 -14.82
C GLN A 126 -7.91 -3.54 -15.65
N ALA A 127 -8.43 -2.90 -16.70
CA ALA A 127 -9.26 -3.59 -17.69
C ALA A 127 -9.22 -2.91 -19.05
N VAL A 128 -9.50 -3.71 -20.08
CA VAL A 128 -9.63 -3.26 -21.47
C VAL A 128 -11.08 -2.89 -21.77
N LEU A 129 -11.29 -1.67 -22.23
CA LEU A 129 -12.60 -1.17 -22.64
C LEU A 129 -13.02 -1.76 -23.99
N LYS A 130 -14.33 -1.99 -24.14
CA LYS A 130 -14.90 -2.29 -25.46
C LYS A 130 -14.82 -1.09 -26.39
N GLN A 131 -14.76 -1.37 -27.69
CA GLN A 131 -14.71 -0.32 -28.71
C GLN A 131 -15.90 0.65 -28.57
N GLY A 132 -15.60 1.95 -28.53
CA GLY A 132 -16.59 3.03 -28.42
C GLY A 132 -17.14 3.27 -27.01
N ILE A 133 -16.59 2.62 -25.99
CA ILE A 133 -16.91 2.92 -24.59
C ILE A 133 -15.97 4.01 -24.07
N GLU A 134 -16.57 5.10 -23.56
CA GLU A 134 -15.85 6.18 -22.92
C GLU A 134 -15.36 5.77 -21.52
N ALA A 135 -14.09 6.07 -21.23
CA ALA A 135 -13.42 5.60 -20.02
C ALA A 135 -14.04 6.17 -18.74
N ASP A 136 -14.44 7.45 -18.74
CA ASP A 136 -15.10 8.08 -17.59
C ASP A 136 -16.48 7.45 -17.29
N ALA A 137 -17.24 7.11 -18.33
CA ALA A 137 -18.55 6.48 -18.16
C ALA A 137 -18.39 5.06 -17.59
N ALA A 138 -17.40 4.30 -18.09
CA ALA A 138 -17.07 2.98 -17.58
C ALA A 138 -16.58 3.05 -16.11
N PHE A 139 -15.65 3.96 -15.80
CA PHE A 139 -15.14 4.19 -14.45
C PHE A 139 -16.28 4.46 -13.46
N ASN A 140 -17.14 5.44 -13.76
CA ASN A 140 -18.27 5.80 -12.90
C ASN A 140 -19.26 4.64 -12.68
N GLY A 141 -19.50 3.83 -13.71
CA GLY A 141 -20.33 2.63 -13.61
C GLY A 141 -19.74 1.53 -12.74
N MET A 142 -18.42 1.55 -12.49
CA MET A 142 -17.68 0.51 -11.77
C MET A 142 -17.19 0.94 -10.38
N LEU A 143 -17.41 2.19 -9.97
CA LEU A 143 -17.03 2.74 -8.65
C LEU A 143 -17.29 1.79 -7.46
N PRO A 144 -18.45 1.12 -7.34
CA PRO A 144 -18.72 0.23 -6.20
C PRO A 144 -17.80 -1.01 -6.11
N VAL A 145 -17.02 -1.30 -7.15
CA VAL A 145 -16.11 -2.44 -7.20
C VAL A 145 -14.76 -2.10 -6.60
N PHE A 146 -14.30 -0.86 -6.76
CA PHE A 146 -12.96 -0.43 -6.39
C PHE A 146 -12.84 -0.29 -4.87
N GLN A 147 -12.05 -1.17 -4.25
CA GLN A 147 -11.86 -1.17 -2.80
C GLN A 147 -10.46 -1.67 -2.44
N ARG A 148 -9.96 -1.28 -1.28
CA ARG A 148 -8.81 -1.94 -0.64
C ARG A 148 -9.15 -3.37 -0.23
N LEU A 149 -8.14 -4.15 0.13
CA LEU A 149 -8.33 -5.47 0.71
C LEU A 149 -9.07 -5.34 2.05
N ARG A 150 -10.10 -6.15 2.25
CA ARG A 150 -10.92 -6.22 3.47
C ARG A 150 -11.60 -4.91 3.87
N SER A 151 -11.69 -3.95 2.93
CA SER A 151 -12.40 -2.69 3.15
C SER A 151 -13.84 -2.77 2.62
N SER A 152 -14.76 -2.15 3.34
CA SER A 152 -16.14 -1.90 2.89
C SER A 152 -16.38 -0.43 2.52
N GLY A 153 -15.32 0.37 2.46
CA GLY A 153 -15.38 1.80 2.14
C GLY A 153 -15.90 2.06 0.73
N HIS A 154 -16.53 3.21 0.56
CA HIS A 154 -16.81 3.76 -0.76
C HIS A 154 -15.60 4.61 -1.16
N VAL A 155 -15.20 4.52 -2.43
CA VAL A 155 -14.08 5.31 -2.97
C VAL A 155 -14.60 6.39 -3.90
N GLU A 156 -13.83 7.47 -4.01
CA GLU A 156 -14.07 8.58 -4.92
C GLU A 156 -12.75 8.91 -5.65
N PRO A 157 -12.78 9.40 -6.90
CA PRO A 157 -11.57 9.79 -7.58
C PRO A 157 -10.87 10.94 -6.84
N LEU A 158 -9.61 10.74 -6.49
CA LEU A 158 -8.73 11.69 -5.83
C LEU A 158 -7.89 12.49 -6.84
N ALA A 159 -7.44 11.81 -7.90
CA ALA A 159 -6.67 12.38 -9.00
C ALA A 159 -6.84 11.53 -10.26
N GLN A 160 -6.62 12.12 -11.44
CA GLN A 160 -6.65 11.39 -12.71
C GLN A 160 -5.62 11.90 -13.72
N ALA A 161 -5.15 11.01 -14.58
CA ALA A 161 -4.19 11.37 -15.62
C ALA A 161 -4.39 10.51 -16.87
N ASP A 162 -4.30 11.14 -18.03
CA ASP A 162 -4.12 10.43 -19.29
C ASP A 162 -2.67 9.91 -19.36
N VAL A 163 -2.52 8.64 -19.72
CA VAL A 163 -1.22 7.96 -19.84
C VAL A 163 -1.15 7.23 -21.19
N SER A 164 0.04 6.79 -21.56
CA SER A 164 0.20 5.91 -22.72
C SER A 164 -0.68 4.67 -22.57
N GLY A 165 -1.60 4.47 -23.52
CA GLY A 165 -2.50 3.30 -23.54
C GLY A 165 -3.82 3.47 -22.79
N GLY A 166 -4.09 4.58 -22.12
CA GLY A 166 -5.39 4.78 -21.46
C GLY A 166 -5.43 5.91 -20.44
N ARG A 167 -6.24 5.73 -19.40
CA ARG A 167 -6.39 6.68 -18.31
C ARG A 167 -6.24 5.99 -16.97
N VAL A 168 -5.60 6.68 -16.04
CA VAL A 168 -5.39 6.25 -14.65
C VAL A 168 -6.17 7.16 -13.72
N TRP A 169 -6.81 6.57 -12.72
CA TRP A 169 -7.39 7.24 -11.56
C TRP A 169 -6.74 6.73 -10.29
N LEU A 170 -6.41 7.64 -9.39
CA LEU A 170 -6.15 7.34 -8.00
C LEU A 170 -7.46 7.52 -7.24
N VAL A 171 -7.92 6.50 -6.53
CA VAL A 171 -9.26 6.50 -5.89
C VAL A 171 -9.22 6.29 -4.38
N ASP A 172 -8.11 5.79 -3.86
CA ASP A 172 -7.94 5.64 -2.42
C ASP A 172 -6.45 5.71 -2.08
N VAL A 173 -6.12 6.44 -1.02
CA VAL A 173 -4.81 6.49 -0.40
C VAL A 173 -5.06 6.48 1.10
N HIS A 174 -4.37 5.60 1.83
CA HIS A 174 -4.49 5.57 3.27
C HIS A 174 -3.20 5.94 3.99
N ASP A 175 -3.29 7.07 4.68
CA ASP A 175 -2.25 7.68 5.47
C ASP A 175 -2.32 7.25 6.96
N ARG A 176 -3.35 6.45 7.31
CA ARG A 176 -3.64 5.92 8.65
C ARG A 176 -4.05 4.45 8.60
N GLY A 177 -3.66 3.70 9.64
CA GLY A 177 -3.90 2.26 9.76
C GLY A 177 -2.80 1.42 9.09
N ASP A 178 -2.54 0.25 9.63
CA ASP A 178 -1.48 -0.67 9.17
C ASP A 178 -2.06 -1.93 8.53
N GLY A 179 -1.20 -2.74 7.91
CA GLY A 179 -1.58 -4.01 7.31
C GLY A 179 -2.57 -3.83 6.16
N PHE A 180 -3.78 -4.41 6.29
CA PHE A 180 -4.82 -4.30 5.26
C PHE A 180 -5.32 -2.87 5.04
N ASP A 181 -5.19 -1.99 6.03
CA ASP A 181 -5.61 -0.60 5.90
C ASP A 181 -4.61 0.25 5.12
N ALA A 182 -3.34 -0.14 5.04
CA ALA A 182 -2.24 0.59 4.38
C ALA A 182 -2.22 0.42 2.84
N GLY A 183 -3.39 0.49 2.21
CA GLY A 183 -3.58 0.31 0.78
C GLY A 183 -3.69 1.63 0.00
N THR A 184 -3.10 1.66 -1.18
CA THR A 184 -3.38 2.64 -2.25
C THR A 184 -4.13 1.95 -3.36
N VAL A 185 -5.14 2.60 -3.94
CA VAL A 185 -5.95 2.01 -5.02
C VAL A 185 -5.92 2.88 -6.26
N TYR A 186 -5.50 2.26 -7.36
CA TYR A 186 -5.61 2.80 -8.70
C TYR A 186 -6.63 2.04 -9.53
N VAL A 187 -7.20 2.74 -10.49
CA VAL A 187 -7.96 2.16 -11.59
C VAL A 187 -7.31 2.59 -12.88
N THR A 188 -7.17 1.66 -13.83
CA THR A 188 -6.68 1.97 -15.16
C THR A 188 -7.57 1.33 -16.22
N LEU A 189 -8.01 2.15 -17.17
CA LEU A 189 -8.90 1.73 -18.25
C LEU A 189 -8.30 2.21 -19.57
N GLY A 190 -8.17 1.30 -20.53
CA GLY A 190 -7.61 1.59 -21.84
C GLY A 190 -8.37 0.91 -22.96
N PRO A 191 -8.24 1.39 -24.20
CA PRO A 191 -8.71 0.65 -25.38
C PRO A 191 -7.89 -0.63 -25.60
N PRO A 192 -8.36 -1.56 -26.46
CA PRO A 192 -7.67 -2.84 -26.71
C PRO A 192 -6.24 -2.73 -27.26
N ASP A 193 -5.92 -1.66 -27.98
CA ASP A 193 -4.57 -1.39 -28.50
C ASP A 193 -3.64 -0.73 -27.47
N GLY A 194 -4.15 -0.37 -26.29
CA GLY A 194 -3.41 0.31 -25.23
C GLY A 194 -2.94 -0.58 -24.08
N GLU A 195 -3.32 -1.86 -24.05
CA GLU A 195 -3.09 -2.76 -22.89
C GLU A 195 -1.61 -2.88 -22.52
N GLU A 196 -0.73 -3.14 -23.49
CA GLU A 196 0.72 -3.30 -23.23
C GLU A 196 1.34 -2.02 -22.65
N ALA A 197 0.95 -0.85 -23.18
CA ALA A 197 1.41 0.43 -22.67
C ALA A 197 0.90 0.73 -21.25
N LEU A 198 -0.29 0.25 -20.87
CA LEU A 198 -0.80 0.36 -19.50
C LEU A 198 -0.04 -0.54 -18.53
N LEU A 199 0.40 -1.73 -18.95
CA LEU A 199 1.23 -2.60 -18.12
C LEU A 199 2.56 -1.92 -17.75
N ASP A 200 3.18 -1.19 -18.70
CA ASP A 200 4.41 -0.42 -18.46
C ASP A 200 4.25 0.71 -17.42
N VAL A 201 3.01 1.11 -17.10
CA VAL A 201 2.75 2.12 -16.06
C VAL A 201 2.88 1.53 -14.65
N PHE A 202 2.48 0.26 -14.45
CA PHE A 202 2.30 -0.33 -13.12
C PHE A 202 3.13 -1.57 -12.84
N TYR A 203 3.54 -2.33 -13.86
CA TYR A 203 4.11 -3.66 -13.67
C TYR A 203 5.62 -3.71 -13.97
N GLY A 204 6.37 -4.24 -13.02
CA GLY A 204 7.81 -4.50 -13.15
C GLY A 204 8.72 -3.37 -12.65
N PRO A 205 10.05 -3.60 -12.65
CA PRO A 205 11.05 -2.72 -12.05
C PRO A 205 11.26 -1.41 -12.80
N ALA A 206 10.72 -1.30 -14.02
CA ALA A 206 10.81 -0.11 -14.85
C ALA A 206 9.46 0.64 -14.94
N ALA A 207 8.45 0.20 -14.18
CA ALA A 207 7.13 0.79 -14.23
C ALA A 207 7.16 2.26 -13.81
N LEU A 208 6.41 3.10 -14.54
CA LEU A 208 6.40 4.55 -14.33
C LEU A 208 6.03 4.93 -12.89
N LEU A 209 5.02 4.26 -12.32
CA LEU A 209 4.52 4.55 -10.97
C LEU A 209 5.23 3.79 -9.84
N LEU A 210 6.22 2.94 -10.15
CA LEU A 210 6.92 2.18 -9.11
C LEU A 210 7.69 3.08 -8.12
N ALA A 211 8.49 4.01 -8.65
CA ALA A 211 9.29 4.92 -7.84
C ALA A 211 8.44 5.86 -6.96
N PRO A 212 7.41 6.57 -7.49
CA PRO A 212 6.57 7.43 -6.66
C PRO A 212 5.83 6.63 -5.59
N ASP A 213 5.24 5.49 -5.95
CA ASP A 213 4.55 4.64 -4.97
C ASP A 213 5.50 4.17 -3.87
N THR A 214 6.73 3.77 -4.23
CA THR A 214 7.72 3.34 -3.23
C THR A 214 8.05 4.45 -2.24
N ILE A 215 8.28 5.67 -2.73
CA ILE A 215 8.57 6.84 -1.90
C ILE A 215 7.36 7.17 -1.01
N ALA A 216 6.16 7.17 -1.59
CA ALA A 216 4.92 7.48 -0.89
C ALA A 216 4.62 6.46 0.22
N HIS A 217 4.62 5.16 -0.09
CA HIS A 217 4.33 4.10 0.89
C HIS A 217 5.32 4.09 2.04
N LYS A 218 6.61 4.35 1.76
CA LYS A 218 7.61 4.50 2.82
C LYS A 218 7.33 5.72 3.70
N GLY A 219 7.01 6.86 3.10
CA GLY A 219 6.63 8.07 3.83
C GLY A 219 5.39 7.87 4.69
N TYR A 220 4.34 7.25 4.14
CA TYR A 220 3.12 6.93 4.88
C TYR A 220 3.41 5.97 6.03
N TYR A 221 4.23 4.95 5.83
CA TYR A 221 4.64 4.04 6.90
C TYR A 221 5.36 4.79 8.03
N GLU A 222 6.37 5.60 7.71
CA GLU A 222 7.11 6.39 8.70
C GLU A 222 6.18 7.37 9.44
N MET A 223 5.20 7.96 8.75
CA MET A 223 4.21 8.85 9.35
C MET A 223 3.28 8.10 10.31
N ARG A 224 2.83 6.89 9.97
CA ARG A 224 2.00 6.06 10.87
C ARG A 224 2.77 5.66 12.12
N GLN A 225 4.04 5.27 11.96
CA GLN A 225 4.91 4.98 13.11
C GLN A 225 5.14 6.23 14.00
N TYR A 226 5.14 7.42 13.40
CA TYR A 226 5.27 8.68 14.12
C TYR A 226 3.99 9.09 14.88
N LEU A 227 2.81 8.85 14.29
CA LEU A 227 1.52 9.32 14.83
C LEU A 227 0.89 8.41 15.87
N GLY A 228 1.17 7.11 15.87
CA GLY A 228 0.59 6.21 16.87
C GLY A 228 0.93 4.73 16.73
N GLY A 229 2.09 4.42 16.15
CA GLY A 229 2.61 3.06 16.04
C GLY A 229 3.27 2.55 17.32
N ASP A 230 4.19 1.61 17.16
CA ASP A 230 4.90 0.95 18.26
C ASP A 230 5.67 1.94 19.16
N LEU A 231 6.09 3.08 18.61
CA LEU A 231 6.80 4.12 19.37
C LEU A 231 5.90 4.86 20.37
N GLU A 232 4.65 5.18 20.02
CA GLU A 232 3.72 5.81 20.96
C GLU A 232 3.41 4.84 22.11
N ARG A 233 3.13 3.58 21.78
CA ARG A 233 2.92 2.52 22.78
C ARG A 233 4.13 2.39 23.71
N ARG A 234 5.34 2.26 23.17
CA ARG A 234 6.58 2.18 23.97
C ARG A 234 6.82 3.44 24.80
N TYR A 235 6.49 4.62 24.27
CA TYR A 235 6.60 5.87 25.01
C TYR A 235 5.63 5.89 26.20
N ALA A 236 4.35 5.59 25.96
CA ALA A 236 3.31 5.57 26.99
C ALA A 236 3.66 4.56 28.10
N GLU A 237 4.02 3.32 27.73
CA GLU A 237 4.46 2.28 28.67
C GLU A 237 5.69 2.73 29.48
N SER A 238 6.65 3.41 28.83
CA SER A 238 7.86 3.89 29.51
C SER A 238 7.59 5.05 30.46
N ILE A 239 6.64 5.95 30.12
CA ILE A 239 6.25 7.07 30.97
C ILE A 239 5.40 6.60 32.16
N GLU A 240 4.46 5.67 31.93
CA GLU A 240 3.68 5.05 33.00
C GLU A 240 4.61 4.40 34.02
N TYR A 241 5.53 3.54 33.56
CA TYR A 241 6.51 2.89 34.42
C TYR A 241 7.44 3.88 35.12
N LEU A 242 7.80 5.00 34.47
CA LEU A 242 8.61 6.06 35.08
C LEU A 242 7.85 6.75 36.22
N ASN A 243 6.57 7.06 36.03
CA ASN A 243 5.73 7.68 37.04
C ASN A 243 5.58 6.76 38.24
N GLU A 244 5.24 5.48 38.02
CA GLU A 244 5.13 4.48 39.09
C GLU A 244 6.43 4.35 39.89
N THR A 245 7.57 4.20 39.19
CA THR A 245 8.88 4.07 39.85
C THR A 245 9.25 5.35 40.63
N THR A 246 8.88 6.52 40.13
CA THR A 246 9.14 7.81 40.78
C THR A 246 8.27 7.98 42.03
N ASP A 247 6.98 7.66 41.94
CA ASP A 247 6.06 7.73 43.07
C ASP A 247 6.47 6.78 44.20
N ASP A 248 6.89 5.56 43.85
CA ASP A 248 7.41 4.58 44.80
C ASP A 248 8.70 5.05 45.49
N LEU A 249 9.59 5.74 44.76
CA LEU A 249 10.81 6.31 45.32
C LEU A 249 10.49 7.49 46.26
N LEU A 250 9.53 8.34 45.91
CA LEU A 250 9.09 9.46 46.73
C LEU A 250 8.45 8.99 48.05
N GLN A 251 7.61 7.95 48.01
CA GLN A 251 7.04 7.36 49.22
C GLN A 251 8.11 6.75 50.13
N ASP A 252 9.13 6.10 49.57
CA ASP A 252 10.23 5.54 50.36
C ASP A 252 11.15 6.61 50.95
N LEU A 253 11.35 7.73 50.24
CA LEU A 253 12.04 8.91 50.74
C LEU A 253 11.33 9.51 51.94
N GLU A 254 10.00 9.63 51.89
CA GLU A 254 9.17 10.07 53.02
C GLU A 254 9.32 9.13 54.23
N ARG A 255 9.46 7.82 53.98
CA ARG A 255 9.68 6.79 55.00
C ARG A 255 11.14 6.66 55.46
N ARG A 256 12.09 7.37 54.83
CA ARG A 256 13.54 7.31 55.06
C ARG A 256 14.16 5.92 54.83
N GLU A 257 13.59 5.13 53.92
CA GLU A 257 14.03 3.75 53.62
C GLU A 257 14.61 3.60 52.21
N VAL A 258 15.22 4.65 51.64
CA VAL A 258 15.70 4.60 50.25
C VAL A 258 16.78 3.54 50.07
N LYS A 259 16.46 2.51 49.27
CA LYS A 259 17.40 1.47 48.83
C LYS A 259 18.05 1.88 47.51
N SER A 260 19.37 1.66 47.37
CA SER A 260 20.16 1.93 46.15
C SER A 260 19.51 1.36 44.89
N ASP A 261 18.92 0.16 45.00
CA ASP A 261 18.35 -0.58 43.89
C ASP A 261 17.20 0.16 43.16
N LYS A 262 16.47 1.05 43.86
CA LYS A 262 15.39 1.85 43.27
C LYS A 262 15.90 3.02 42.42
N LEU A 263 17.03 3.62 42.78
CA LEU A 263 17.69 4.64 41.96
C LEU A 263 18.25 4.01 40.67
N ASP A 264 18.79 2.80 40.77
CA ASP A 264 19.24 2.02 39.60
C ASP A 264 18.08 1.59 38.69
N GLU A 265 16.90 1.33 39.27
CA GLU A 265 15.67 1.09 38.51
C GLU A 265 15.18 2.35 37.79
N LEU A 266 15.14 3.50 38.46
CA LEU A 266 14.79 4.78 37.86
C LEU A 266 15.74 5.16 36.71
N PHE A 267 17.05 4.97 36.91
CA PHE A 267 18.06 5.17 35.86
C PHE A 267 17.84 4.25 34.66
N ARG A 268 17.52 2.96 34.90
CA ARG A 268 17.18 2.01 33.83
C ARG A 268 15.94 2.45 33.06
N THR A 269 14.91 2.95 33.74
CA THR A 269 13.69 3.45 33.10
C THR A 269 13.96 4.70 32.26
N TYR A 270 14.75 5.64 32.77
CA TYR A 270 15.16 6.82 32.00
C TYR A 270 15.94 6.42 30.73
N ASN A 271 16.82 5.42 30.84
CA ASN A 271 17.53 4.88 29.68
C ASN A 271 16.61 4.16 28.67
N ARG A 272 15.44 3.65 29.08
CA ARG A 272 14.44 3.07 28.15
C ARG A 272 13.74 4.14 27.30
N LEU A 273 13.69 5.40 27.75
CA LEU A 273 13.14 6.52 26.97
C LEU A 273 14.10 6.98 25.85
N LEU A 274 15.42 6.81 26.02
CA LEU A 274 16.41 7.24 25.04
C LEU A 274 16.26 6.59 23.65
N PRO A 275 16.01 5.27 23.53
CA PRO A 275 15.67 4.64 22.25
C PRO A 275 14.41 5.21 21.60
N VAL A 276 13.39 5.57 22.39
CA VAL A 276 12.14 6.14 21.85
C VAL A 276 12.38 7.51 21.23
N VAL A 277 13.10 8.38 21.94
CA VAL A 277 13.47 9.72 21.43
C VAL A 277 14.37 9.61 20.20
N SER A 278 15.34 8.68 20.21
CA SER A 278 16.18 8.40 19.06
C SER A 278 15.36 7.93 17.86
N GLY A 279 14.41 7.01 18.07
CA GLY A 279 13.50 6.52 17.04
C GLY A 279 12.63 7.63 16.43
N LEU A 280 12.09 8.55 17.23
CA LEU A 280 11.36 9.71 16.71
C LEU A 280 12.23 10.63 15.85
N LYS A 281 13.50 10.80 16.21
CA LYS A 281 14.46 11.57 15.42
C LYS A 281 14.79 10.88 14.09
N GLU A 282 14.94 9.56 14.12
CA GLU A 282 15.15 8.74 12.92
C GLU A 282 13.94 8.83 11.98
N LEU A 283 12.72 8.65 12.48
CA LEU A 283 11.49 8.81 11.69
C LEU A 283 11.37 10.19 11.07
N ARG A 284 11.62 11.26 11.84
CA ARG A 284 11.64 12.63 11.29
C ARG A 284 12.67 12.77 10.17
N THR A 285 13.84 12.16 10.33
CA THR A 285 14.89 12.20 9.30
C THR A 285 14.47 11.42 8.05
N GLY A 286 13.85 10.25 8.23
CA GLY A 286 13.26 9.45 7.15
C GLY A 286 12.21 10.23 6.36
N LEU A 287 11.26 10.86 7.04
CA LEU A 287 10.19 11.65 6.42
C LEU A 287 10.75 12.81 5.59
N LEU A 288 11.72 13.56 6.14
CA LEU A 288 12.40 14.63 5.40
C LEU A 288 13.18 14.08 4.20
N GLN A 289 13.76 12.88 4.31
CA GLN A 289 14.43 12.21 3.21
C GLN A 289 13.43 11.78 2.13
N GLN A 290 12.22 11.31 2.47
CA GLN A 290 11.20 10.96 1.48
C GLN A 290 10.72 12.20 0.72
N LEU A 291 10.52 13.33 1.40
CA LEU A 291 10.21 14.61 0.73
C LEU A 291 11.33 15.02 -0.25
N ALA A 292 12.60 14.91 0.17
CA ALA A 292 13.74 15.20 -0.70
C ALA A 292 13.86 14.21 -1.87
N ASN A 293 13.60 12.91 -1.64
CA ASN A 293 13.57 11.89 -2.67
C ASN A 293 12.48 12.18 -3.71
N TYR A 294 11.29 12.57 -3.24
CA TYR A 294 10.17 12.94 -4.08
C TYR A 294 10.51 14.16 -4.94
N ASP A 295 10.98 15.25 -4.32
CA ASP A 295 11.36 16.47 -5.03
C ASP A 295 12.45 16.20 -6.08
N TRP A 296 13.46 15.37 -5.76
CA TRP A 296 14.50 14.97 -6.72
C TRP A 296 13.95 14.10 -7.86
N TRP A 297 13.13 13.10 -7.55
CA TRP A 297 12.56 12.22 -8.57
C TRP A 297 11.64 13.01 -9.51
N ARG A 298 10.85 13.94 -8.97
CA ARG A 298 9.95 14.83 -9.73
C ARG A 298 10.67 15.70 -10.77
N THR A 299 11.95 16.04 -10.59
CA THR A 299 12.69 16.81 -11.62
C THR A 299 13.02 15.99 -12.88
N HIS A 300 12.81 14.67 -12.87
CA HIS A 300 13.23 13.76 -13.93
C HIS A 300 12.07 13.12 -14.71
N ILE A 301 10.83 13.53 -14.43
CA ILE A 301 9.62 12.94 -15.00
C ILE A 301 8.67 14.04 -15.48
N GLU A 302 7.78 13.69 -16.40
CA GLU A 302 6.63 14.52 -16.71
C GLU A 302 5.60 14.43 -15.57
N SER A 303 5.26 15.58 -15.00
CA SER A 303 4.30 15.68 -13.90
C SER A 303 2.89 15.49 -14.42
N ASN A 304 2.08 14.74 -13.67
CA ASN A 304 0.64 14.62 -13.87
C ASN A 304 -0.06 14.63 -12.49
N GLU A 305 -1.38 14.79 -12.49
CA GLU A 305 -2.16 14.95 -11.25
C GLU A 305 -2.00 13.76 -10.30
N VAL A 306 -1.97 12.53 -10.84
CA VAL A 306 -1.83 11.29 -10.05
C VAL A 306 -0.47 11.22 -9.38
N ILE A 307 0.60 11.53 -10.11
CA ILE A 307 1.96 11.61 -9.58
C ILE A 307 2.02 12.68 -8.49
N ASP A 308 1.52 13.88 -8.82
CA ASP A 308 1.59 15.05 -7.95
C ASP A 308 0.82 14.88 -6.63
N PHE A 309 -0.21 14.03 -6.61
CA PHE A 309 -1.00 13.74 -5.41
C PHE A 309 -0.18 13.12 -4.28
N HIS A 310 0.87 12.36 -4.58
CA HIS A 310 1.69 11.67 -3.57
C HIS A 310 2.65 12.56 -2.79
N ARG A 311 2.75 13.85 -3.13
CA ARG A 311 3.61 14.80 -2.43
C ARG A 311 3.00 15.28 -1.12
#